data_AF-A4CT42-F1
#
_entry.id   AF-A4CT42-F1
#
_cell.length_a   1.000
_cell.length_b   1.000
_cell.length_c   1.000
_cell.angle_alpha   90.00
_cell.angle_beta   90.00
_cell.angle_gamma   90.00
#
_symmetry.space_group_name_H-M   'P 1'
#
loop_
_entity.id
_entity.type
_entity.pdbx_description
1 polymer ?
#
loop_
_entity_poly.entity_id
_entity_poly.type
_entity_poly.pdbx_seq_one_letter_code
_entity_poly.pdbx_strand_id
1 'polypeptide(L)' 'MEWSLDAEQTLKEVPFFIRPVVRKSIEKMAASDGKTMVDSELYARAKAARGR' A
#
# COMPACT_ATOMS: atom_id res chain seq x y z
N MET A 1 7.45 -7.51 -4.74
CA MET A 1 7.42 -6.80 -3.45
C MET A 1 6.52 -7.59 -2.53
N GLU A 2 6.98 -7.89 -1.31
CA GLU A 2 6.19 -8.68 -0.37
C GLU A 2 5.12 -7.80 0.29
N TRP A 3 3.98 -8.39 0.62
CA TRP A 3 2.90 -7.69 1.31
C TRP A 3 2.59 -8.46 2.59
N SER A 4 2.47 -7.74 3.70
CA SER A 4 1.98 -8.30 4.95
C SER A 4 0.50 -8.67 4.82
N LEU A 5 0.10 -9.72 5.53
CA LEU A 5 -1.30 -10.17 5.56
C LEU A 5 -2.26 -9.04 5.94
N ASP A 6 -1.85 -8.19 6.88
CA ASP A 6 -2.65 -7.04 7.34
C ASP A 6 -2.85 -6.00 6.22
N ALA A 7 -1.77 -5.61 5.52
CA ALA A 7 -1.86 -4.69 4.39
C ALA A 7 -2.68 -5.27 3.22
N GLU A 8 -2.60 -6.58 2.97
CA GLU A 8 -3.43 -7.24 1.97
C GLU A 8 -4.91 -7.25 2.37
N GLN A 9 -5.23 -7.43 3.65
CA GLN A 9 -6.60 -7.35 4.15
C GLN A 9 -7.17 -5.94 3.96
N THR A 10 -6.42 -4.90 4.31
CA THR A 10 -6.87 -3.51 4.07
C THR A 10 -7.03 -3.22 2.57
N LEU A 11 -6.15 -3.76 1.72
CA LEU A 11 -6.27 -3.60 0.27
C LEU A 11 -7.56 -4.25 -0.29
N LYS A 12 -8.07 -5.31 0.34
CA LYS A 12 -9.35 -5.94 -0.05
C LYS A 12 -10.55 -5.05 0.21
N GLU A 13 -10.49 -4.11 1.17
CA GLU A 13 -11.57 -3.15 1.40
C GLU A 13 -11.67 -2.10 0.28
N VAL A 14 -10.57 -1.83 -0.43
CA VAL A 14 -10.54 -0.92 -1.57
C VAL A 14 -11.31 -1.54 -2.74
N PRO A 15 -12.13 -0.78 -3.49
CA PRO A 15 -12.79 -1.29 -4.69
C PRO A 15 -11.81 -1.82 -5.74
N PHE A 16 -12.13 -2.96 -6.36
CA PHE A 16 -11.21 -3.72 -7.21
C PHE A 16 -10.60 -2.92 -8.38
N PHE A 17 -11.33 -1.95 -8.93
CA PHE A 17 -10.88 -1.12 -10.04
C PHE A 17 -9.82 -0.08 -9.63
N ILE A 18 -9.80 0.35 -8.36
CA ILE A 18 -8.77 1.26 -7.82
C ILE A 18 -7.62 0.50 -7.14
N ARG A 19 -7.83 -0.76 -6.70
CA ARG A 19 -6.78 -1.61 -6.09
C ARG A 19 -5.43 -1.59 -6.82
N PRO A 20 -5.34 -1.79 -8.16
CA PRO A 20 -4.04 -1.75 -8.85
C PRO A 20 -3.34 -0.39 -8.74
N VAL A 21 -4.11 0.71 -8.73
CA VAL A 21 -3.58 2.08 -8.58
C VAL A 21 -3.07 2.33 -7.15
N VAL A 22 -3.79 1.83 -6.14
CA VAL A 22 -3.35 1.90 -4.73
C VAL A 22 -2.09 1.07 -4.54
N ARG A 23 -2.13 -0.20 -4.96
CA ARG A 23 -1.02 -1.14 -4.83
C ARG A 23 0.27 -0.56 -5.42
N LYS A 24 0.24 -0.12 -6.68
CA LYS A 24 1.43 0.44 -7.35
C LYS A 24 1.97 1.70 -6.68
N SER A 25 1.11 2.53 -6.11
CA SER A 25 1.51 3.73 -5.37
C SER A 25 2.25 3.37 -4.08
N ILE A 26 1.75 2.37 -3.36
CA ILE A 26 2.34 1.88 -2.11
C ILE A 26 3.67 1.19 -2.41
N GLU A 27 3.72 0.37 -3.46
CA GLU A 27 4.96 -0.28 -3.89
C GLU A 27 6.04 0.73 -4.28
N LYS A 28 5.65 1.83 -4.94
CA LYS A 28 6.57 2.93 -5.24
C LYS A 28 7.08 3.63 -3.98
N MET A 29 6.22 3.82 -2.97
CA MET A 29 6.61 4.40 -1.69
C MET A 29 7.59 3.47 -0.95
N ALA A 30 7.29 2.18 -0.85
CA ALA A 30 8.21 1.21 -0.24
C ALA A 30 9.56 1.17 -0.95
N ALA A 31 9.57 1.19 -2.29
CA ALA A 31 10.80 1.21 -3.07
C ALA A 31 11.61 2.50 -2.81
N SER A 32 10.92 3.65 -2.65
CA SER A 32 11.56 4.92 -2.29
C SER A 32 12.15 4.91 -0.88
N ASP A 33 11.51 4.20 0.05
CA ASP A 33 11.98 4.03 1.43
C ASP A 33 13.04 2.91 1.55
N GLY A 34 13.42 2.25 0.44
CA GLY A 34 14.33 1.11 0.43
C GLY A 34 13.75 -0.15 1.08
N LYS A 35 12.43 -0.19 1.33
CA LYS A 35 11.71 -1.34 1.86
C LYS A 35 11.36 -2.32 0.74
N THR A 36 11.52 -3.61 1.00
CA THR A 36 11.14 -4.70 0.09
C THR A 36 9.78 -5.32 0.43
N MET A 37 9.19 -4.91 1.55
CA MET A 37 7.90 -5.37 2.07
C MET A 37 6.96 -4.20 2.39
N VAL A 38 5.68 -4.37 2.09
CA VAL A 38 4.58 -3.50 2.48
C VAL A 38 3.99 -4.00 3.80
N ASP A 39 4.35 -3.32 4.89
CA ASP A 39 3.71 -3.45 6.19
C ASP A 39 2.44 -2.58 6.26
N SER A 40 1.62 -2.82 7.27
CA SER A 40 0.40 -2.06 7.53
C SER A 40 0.68 -0.59 7.85
N GLU A 41 1.84 -0.29 8.45
CA GLU A 41 2.29 1.07 8.72
C GLU A 41 2.55 1.86 7.42
N LEU A 42 3.28 1.28 6.47
CA LEU A 42 3.54 1.89 5.17
C LEU A 42 2.24 2.02 4.36
N TYR A 43 1.34 1.05 4.44
CA TYR A 43 0.01 1.17 3.85
C TYR A 43 -0.75 2.37 4.42
N ALA A 44 -0.79 2.51 5.75
CA ALA A 44 -1.46 3.62 6.43
C ALA A 44 -0.84 4.98 6.07
N ARG A 45 0.50 5.07 6.03
CA ARG A 45 1.23 6.26 5.58
C ARG A 45 0.89 6.63 4.14
N ALA A 46 0.87 5.66 3.23
CA ALA A 46 0.52 5.89 1.84
C ALA A 46 -0.93 6.33 1.66
N LYS A 47 -1.86 5.81 2.47
CA LYS A 47 -3.26 6.25 2.52
C LYS A 47 -3.36 7.70 3.00
N ALA A 48 -2.67 8.05 4.09
CA ALA A 48 -2.64 9.41 4.64
C ALA A 48 -2.05 10.43 3.65
N ALA A 49 -1.01 10.05 2.90
CA ALA A 49 -0.39 10.93 1.91
C ALA A 49 -1.29 11.28 0.71
N ARG A 50 -2.34 10.49 0.43
CA ARG A 50 -3.26 10.69 -0.71
C ARG A 50 -4.60 11.34 -0.31
N GLY A 51 -4.82 11.62 0.97
CA GLY A 51 -6.05 12.19 1.51
C GLY A 51 -6.04 13.72 1.71
N ARG A 52 -5.58 14.50 0.71
CA ARG A 52 -5.91 15.93 0.60
C ARG A 52 -6.84 16.17 -0.57
#